data_AF-A0A6G2XG20-F1
#
_entry.id   AF-A0A6G2XG20-F1
#
_cell.length_a   1.000
_cell.length_b   1.000
_cell.length_c   1.000
_cell.angle_alpha   90.00
_cell.angle_beta   90.00
_cell.angle_gamma   90.00
#
_symmetry.space_group_name_H-M   'P 1'
#
loop_
_entity.id
_entity.type
_entity.pdbx_description
1 polymer ?
#
loop_
_entity_poly.entity_id
_entity_poly.type
_entity_poly.pdbx_seq_one_letter_code
_entity_poly.pdbx_strand_id
1 'polypeptide(L)'
;MKDTRRQQLGLLPGVALAAALPGITLAEADGSPLLGYLLSFVIFAGVGTAIWSTPRNPRQAPALLLILAVVGVAQDTLVWYLITWLSDVEVASVGWAITAAAVVRACCWAGVWLLPGAETETEATATP
;
A
#
# COMPACT_ATOMS: atom_id res chain seq x y z
N MET A 1 -14.68 8.70 0.74
CA MET A 1 -14.82 7.48 -0.09
C MET A 1 -13.90 7.49 -1.32
N LYS A 2 -13.81 8.57 -2.10
CA LYS A 2 -12.96 8.64 -3.31
C LYS A 2 -11.45 8.49 -3.02
N ASP A 3 -10.94 9.06 -1.93
CA ASP A 3 -9.51 8.95 -1.57
C ASP A 3 -9.12 7.53 -1.15
N THR A 4 -9.99 6.86 -0.38
CA THR A 4 -9.86 5.45 0.00
C THR A 4 -9.77 4.55 -1.25
N ARG A 5 -10.58 4.83 -2.28
CA ARG A 5 -10.55 4.10 -3.54
C ARG A 5 -9.21 4.25 -4.28
N ARG A 6 -8.64 5.46 -4.33
CA ARG A 6 -7.35 5.70 -5.01
C ARG A 6 -6.21 4.95 -4.31
N GLN A 7 -6.20 4.94 -2.98
CA GLN A 7 -5.24 4.14 -2.20
C GLN A 7 -5.44 2.64 -2.43
N GLN A 8 -6.67 2.14 -2.37
CA GLN A 8 -6.96 0.72 -2.61
C GLN A 8 -6.56 0.25 -4.02
N LEU A 9 -6.76 1.11 -5.02
CA LEU A 9 -6.32 0.84 -6.39
C LEU A 9 -4.79 0.80 -6.52
N GLY A 10 -4.06 1.59 -5.72
CA GLY A 10 -2.60 1.52 -5.64
C GLY A 10 -2.08 0.32 -4.83
N LEU A 11 -2.85 -0.14 -3.83
CA LEU A 11 -2.51 -1.32 -3.02
C LEU A 11 -2.46 -2.61 -3.83
N LEU A 12 -3.40 -2.83 -4.75
CA LEU A 12 -3.46 -4.04 -5.59
C LEU A 12 -2.14 -4.33 -6.33
N PRO A 13 -1.63 -3.43 -7.19
CA PRO A 13 -0.35 -3.63 -7.85
C PRO A 13 0.82 -3.54 -6.86
N GLY A 14 0.71 -2.74 -5.79
CA GLY A 14 1.76 -2.62 -4.78
C GLY A 14 2.07 -3.95 -4.09
N VAL A 15 1.05 -4.64 -3.59
CA VAL A 15 1.21 -5.95 -2.93
C VAL A 15 1.67 -7.00 -3.95
N ALA A 16 1.17 -6.94 -5.20
CA ALA A 16 1.55 -7.90 -6.24
C ALA A 16 3.03 -7.76 -6.63
N LEU A 17 3.51 -6.52 -6.79
CA LEU A 17 4.91 -6.23 -7.09
C LEU A 17 5.81 -6.58 -5.91
N ALA A 18 5.38 -6.29 -4.68
CA ALA A 18 6.12 -6.65 -3.49
C ALA A 18 6.25 -8.17 -3.34
N ALA A 19 5.19 -8.92 -3.66
CA ALA A 19 5.20 -10.38 -3.67
C ALA A 19 6.09 -11.01 -4.76
N ALA A 20 6.41 -10.25 -5.81
CA ALA A 20 7.36 -10.68 -6.84
C ALA A 20 8.83 -10.46 -6.43
N LEU A 21 9.08 -9.82 -5.28
CA LEU A 21 10.44 -9.67 -4.76
C LEU A 21 10.97 -11.02 -4.25
N PRO A 22 12.26 -11.33 -4.47
CA PRO A 22 12.83 -12.63 -4.12
C PRO A 22 12.91 -12.88 -2.60
N GLY A 23 12.68 -11.87 -1.77
CA GLY A 23 12.64 -12.00 -0.31
C GLY A 23 11.24 -12.09 0.28
N ILE A 24 10.19 -12.17 -0.55
CA ILE A 24 8.80 -12.33 -0.12
C ILE A 24 8.26 -13.63 -0.69
N THR A 25 7.85 -14.54 0.18
CA THR A 25 7.28 -15.83 -0.20
C THR A 25 5.82 -15.86 0.22
N LEU A 26 4.90 -15.91 -0.73
CA LEU A 26 3.46 -15.97 -0.44
C LEU A 26 2.90 -17.39 -0.27
N ALA A 27 3.74 -18.41 -0.44
CA ALA A 27 3.31 -19.79 -0.38
C ALA A 27 3.19 -20.24 1.08
N GLU A 28 2.00 -20.67 1.47
CA GLU A 28 1.88 -21.59 2.60
C GLU A 28 2.47 -22.94 2.18
N ALA A 29 3.05 -23.69 3.12
CA ALA A 29 3.76 -24.94 2.83
C ALA A 29 2.94 -25.95 1.98
N ASP A 30 1.60 -25.83 1.98
CA ASP A 30 0.65 -26.61 1.15
C ASP A 30 -0.43 -25.76 0.43
N GLY A 31 -0.30 -24.42 0.41
CA GLY A 31 -1.38 -23.50 -0.01
C GLY A 31 -1.15 -22.78 -1.34
N SER A 32 -2.21 -22.15 -1.86
CA SER A 32 -2.14 -21.38 -3.11
C SER A 32 -1.50 -20.00 -2.90
N PRO A 33 -0.53 -19.56 -3.71
CA PRO A 33 0.07 -18.21 -3.62
C PRO A 33 -0.96 -17.07 -3.76
N LEU A 34 -2.07 -17.36 -4.44
CA LEU A 34 -3.20 -16.44 -4.59
C LEU A 34 -3.85 -16.12 -3.24
N LEU A 35 -3.95 -17.11 -2.34
CA LEU A 35 -4.52 -16.92 -1.01
C LEU A 35 -3.61 -16.03 -0.16
N GLY A 36 -2.30 -16.28 -0.17
CA GLY A 36 -1.31 -15.40 0.49
C GLY A 36 -1.35 -13.96 -0.03
N TYR A 37 -1.53 -13.78 -1.34
CA TYR A 37 -1.72 -12.46 -1.94
C TYR A 37 -3.00 -11.78 -1.45
N LEU A 38 -4.14 -12.49 -1.51
CA LEU A 38 -5.44 -11.94 -1.10
C LEU A 38 -5.45 -11.59 0.39
N LEU A 39 -4.90 -12.45 1.24
CA LEU A 39 -4.77 -12.19 2.67
C LEU A 39 -3.90 -10.96 2.93
N SER A 40 -2.73 -10.88 2.28
CA SER A 40 -1.85 -9.72 2.37
C SER A 40 -2.57 -8.45 1.97
N PHE A 41 -3.27 -8.46 0.83
CA PHE A 41 -4.06 -7.33 0.36
C PHE A 41 -5.13 -6.89 1.36
N VAL A 42 -5.88 -7.84 1.94
CA VAL A 42 -6.92 -7.54 2.94
C VAL A 42 -6.32 -6.92 4.20
N ILE A 43 -5.20 -7.45 4.70
CA ILE A 43 -4.52 -6.90 5.89
C ILE A 43 -4.00 -5.50 5.59
N PHE A 44 -3.34 -5.29 4.44
CA PHE A 44 -2.89 -3.96 4.01
C PHE A 44 -4.04 -2.96 3.87
N ALA A 45 -5.15 -3.38 3.26
CA ALA A 45 -6.33 -2.54 3.12
C ALA A 45 -6.94 -2.22 4.50
N GLY A 46 -7.06 -3.21 5.39
CA GLY A 46 -7.56 -3.03 6.75
C GLY A 46 -6.71 -2.05 7.56
N VAL A 47 -5.41 -2.32 7.68
CA VAL A 47 -4.49 -1.46 8.43
C VAL A 47 -4.36 -0.08 7.79
N GLY A 48 -4.32 -0.01 6.46
CA GLY A 48 -4.27 1.25 5.71
C GLY A 48 -5.52 2.13 5.88
N THR A 49 -6.68 1.54 6.20
CA THR A 49 -7.87 2.31 6.58
C THR A 49 -7.86 2.77 8.04
N ALA A 50 -7.27 1.97 8.94
CA ALA A 50 -7.17 2.30 10.36
C ALA A 50 -6.12 3.40 10.63
N ILE A 51 -4.98 3.33 9.95
CA ILE A 51 -3.88 4.29 10.07
C ILE A 51 -3.61 4.88 8.70
N TRP A 52 -4.14 6.10 8.49
CA TRP A 52 -4.05 6.78 7.20
C TRP A 52 -2.71 7.53 7.07
N SER A 53 -1.83 7.00 6.23
CA SER A 53 -0.48 7.54 5.99
C SER A 53 -0.25 7.97 4.53
N THR A 54 -1.31 8.08 3.74
CA THR A 54 -1.23 8.49 2.32
C THR A 54 -1.69 9.94 2.17
N PRO A 55 -0.97 10.81 1.44
CA PRO A 55 -1.41 12.18 1.22
C PRO A 55 -2.72 12.21 0.43
N ARG A 56 -3.65 13.10 0.82
CA ARG A 56 -4.90 13.32 0.07
C ARG A 56 -4.68 14.18 -1.18
N ASN A 57 -3.79 15.15 -1.07
CA ASN A 57 -3.41 16.05 -2.16
C ASN A 57 -1.90 15.93 -2.41
N PRO A 58 -1.46 15.65 -3.65
CA PRO A 58 -0.05 15.51 -3.99
C PRO A 58 0.75 16.82 -3.88
N ARG A 59 0.07 17.97 -3.79
CA ARG A 59 0.67 19.32 -3.69
C ARG A 59 0.74 19.86 -2.26
N GLN A 60 0.62 18.99 -1.25
CA GLN A 60 0.83 19.38 0.15
C GLN A 60 2.28 19.80 0.43
N ALA A 61 2.50 20.43 1.58
CA ALA A 61 3.82 20.89 2.00
C ALA A 61 4.87 19.75 1.91
N PRO A 62 6.05 19.98 1.28
CA PRO A 62 7.03 18.93 1.03
C PRO A 62 7.49 18.17 2.28
N ALA A 63 7.64 18.88 3.41
CA ALA A 63 8.02 18.27 4.68
C ALA A 63 6.96 17.28 5.20
N LEU A 64 5.67 17.60 5.04
CA LEU A 64 4.57 16.71 5.43
C LEU A 64 4.55 15.46 4.55
N LEU A 65 4.78 15.61 3.24
CA LEU A 65 4.87 14.49 2.31
C LEU A 65 5.98 13.51 2.72
N LEU A 66 7.16 14.02 3.08
CA LEU A 66 8.27 13.18 3.55
C LEU A 66 7.92 12.43 4.85
N ILE A 67 7.29 13.11 5.82
CA ILE A 67 6.86 12.48 7.07
C ILE A 67 5.85 11.35 6.78
N LEU A 68 4.86 11.62 5.92
CA LEU A 68 3.86 10.61 5.54
C LEU A 68 4.49 9.42 4.80
N ALA A 69 5.49 9.66 3.95
CA ALA A 69 6.23 8.59 3.28
C ALA A 69 6.96 7.70 4.30
N VAL A 70 7.71 8.29 5.24
CA VAL A 70 8.46 7.55 6.27
C VAL A 70 7.53 6.78 7.19
N VAL A 71 6.48 7.43 7.71
CA VAL A 71 5.47 6.78 8.56
C VAL A 71 4.76 5.66 7.80
N GLY A 72 4.44 5.90 6.53
CA GLY A 72 3.82 4.91 5.66
C GLY A 72 4.70 3.67 5.44
N VAL A 73 5.99 3.85 5.15
CA VAL A 73 6.93 2.72 5.02
C VAL A 73 7.07 1.96 6.33
N ALA A 74 7.18 2.66 7.46
CA ALA A 74 7.26 2.01 8.77
C ALA A 74 6.00 1.18 9.06
N GLN A 75 4.81 1.74 8.78
CA GLN A 75 3.54 1.03 8.90
C GLN A 75 3.50 -0.20 7.99
N ASP A 76 3.84 -0.06 6.70
CA ASP A 76 3.79 -1.16 5.73
C ASP A 76 4.80 -2.27 6.08
N THR A 77 5.93 -1.90 6.69
CA THR A 77 6.92 -2.86 7.21
C THR A 77 6.34 -3.66 8.38
N LEU A 78 5.66 -2.99 9.32
CA LEU A 78 4.97 -3.65 10.43
C LEU A 78 3.82 -4.54 9.94
N VAL A 79 3.13 -4.14 8.86
CA VAL A 79 2.09 -4.95 8.22
C VAL A 79 2.69 -6.23 7.64
N TRP A 80 3.84 -6.18 6.98
CA TRP A 80 4.52 -7.40 6.53
C TRP A 80 4.82 -8.35 7.68
N TYR A 81 5.33 -7.85 8.81
CA TYR A 81 5.54 -8.71 9.99
C TYR A 81 4.24 -9.24 10.57
N LEU A 82 3.18 -8.43 10.60
CA LEU A 82 1.85 -8.89 11.01
C LEU A 82 1.36 -10.04 10.12
N ILE A 83 1.55 -9.93 8.81
CA ILE A 83 1.21 -10.98 7.84
C ILE A 83 2.01 -12.26 8.14
N THR A 84 3.33 -12.14 8.34
CA THR A 84 4.18 -13.30 8.71
C THR A 84 3.81 -13.93 10.06
N TRP A 85 3.17 -13.16 10.94
CA TRP A 85 2.71 -13.67 12.24
C TRP A 85 1.35 -14.37 12.16
N LEU A 86 0.50 -13.96 11.21
CA LEU A 86 -0.86 -14.48 11.04
C LEU A 86 -0.97 -15.58 9.98
N SER A 87 0.06 -15.79 9.18
CA SER A 87 0.06 -16.70 8.03
C SER A 87 1.45 -17.24 7.75
N ASP A 88 1.55 -18.22 6.87
CA ASP A 88 2.84 -18.79 6.44
C ASP A 88 3.53 -17.95 5.34
N VAL A 89 3.09 -16.71 5.09
CA VAL A 89 3.83 -15.78 4.25
C VAL A 89 5.16 -15.47 4.92
N GLU A 90 6.27 -15.66 4.20
CA GLU A 90 7.61 -15.44 4.74
C GLU A 90 8.23 -14.16 4.20
N VAL A 91 8.99 -13.49 5.07
CA VAL A 91 9.82 -12.34 4.72
C VAL A 91 11.25 -12.65 5.14
N ALA A 92 12.14 -12.77 4.16
CA ALA A 92 13.48 -13.31 4.37
C ALA A 92 14.37 -12.46 5.31
N SER A 93 14.13 -11.16 5.40
CA SER A 93 14.87 -10.27 6.30
C SER A 93 14.18 -8.93 6.50
N VAL A 94 14.66 -8.15 7.48
CA VAL A 94 14.22 -6.77 7.71
C VAL A 94 14.39 -5.89 6.48
N GLY A 95 15.49 -6.07 5.73
CA GLY A 95 15.74 -5.31 4.50
C GLY A 95 14.70 -5.61 3.42
N TRP A 96 14.27 -6.86 3.31
CA TRP A 96 13.20 -7.24 2.38
C TRP A 96 11.83 -6.73 2.81
N ALA A 97 11.54 -6.72 4.11
CA ALA A 97 10.31 -6.12 4.64
C ALA A 97 10.22 -4.63 4.27
N ILE A 98 11.31 -3.87 4.47
CA ILE A 98 11.38 -2.44 4.13
C ILE A 98 11.27 -2.23 2.62
N THR A 99 11.93 -3.07 1.82
CA THR A 99 11.88 -2.96 0.35
C THR A 99 10.46 -3.21 -0.17
N ALA A 100 9.82 -4.28 0.31
CA ALA A 100 8.43 -4.61 -0.02
C ALA A 100 7.47 -3.50 0.42
N ALA A 101 7.65 -2.96 1.64
CA ALA A 101 6.91 -1.81 2.13
C ALA A 101 7.07 -0.57 1.24
N ALA A 102 8.30 -0.26 0.80
CA ALA A 102 8.56 0.86 -0.09
C ALA A 102 7.88 0.69 -1.45
N VAL A 103 7.84 -0.53 -2.01
CA VAL A 103 7.13 -0.84 -3.26
C VAL A 103 5.62 -0.60 -3.10
N VAL A 104 5.00 -1.16 -2.06
CA VAL A 104 3.57 -0.96 -1.78
C VAL A 104 3.26 0.54 -1.62
N ARG A 105 4.10 1.26 -0.87
CA ARG A 105 3.94 2.69 -0.64
C ARG A 105 4.06 3.52 -1.91
N ALA A 106 5.04 3.20 -2.76
CA ALA A 106 5.24 3.87 -4.04
C ALA A 106 4.01 3.69 -4.95
N CYS A 107 3.41 2.50 -4.99
CA CYS A 107 2.19 2.27 -5.76
C CYS A 107 0.96 3.01 -5.21
N CYS A 108 0.81 3.08 -3.89
CA CYS A 108 -0.25 3.87 -3.25
C CYS A 108 -0.11 5.36 -3.61
N TRP A 109 1.11 5.88 -3.57
CA TRP A 109 1.40 7.25 -3.96
C TRP A 109 1.15 7.47 -5.44
N ALA A 110 1.63 6.58 -6.32
CA ALA A 110 1.34 6.65 -7.75
C ALA A 110 -0.17 6.73 -8.03
N GLY A 111 -0.99 5.98 -7.29
CA GLY A 111 -2.45 6.09 -7.35
C GLY A 111 -2.98 7.49 -7.02
N VAL A 112 -2.40 8.17 -6.04
CA VAL A 112 -2.74 9.57 -5.68
C VAL A 112 -2.27 10.58 -6.72
N TRP A 113 -1.19 10.31 -7.45
CA TRP A 113 -0.70 11.21 -8.49
C TRP A 113 -1.42 10.99 -9.83
N LEU A 114 -1.79 9.76 -10.17
CA LEU A 114 -2.26 9.38 -11.50
C LEU A 114 -3.79 9.28 -11.63
N LEU A 115 -4.51 8.92 -10.57
CA LEU A 115 -5.97 8.76 -10.64
C LEU A 115 -6.67 10.09 -10.38
N PRO A 116 -7.85 10.37 -10.95
CA PRO A 116 -8.58 11.61 -10.65
C PRO A 116 -9.00 11.68 -9.16
N GLY A 117 -8.89 12.87 -8.56
CA GLY A 117 -9.28 13.16 -7.18
C GLY A 117 -10.67 13.79 -7.09
N ALA A 118 -11.24 13.86 -5.88
CA ALA A 118 -12.57 14.46 -5.66
C ALA A 118 -12.63 15.97 -6.01
N GLU A 119 -11.51 16.68 -5.83
CA GLU A 119 -11.38 18.12 -6.11
C GLU A 119 -11.43 18.42 -7.62
N THR A 120 -10.87 17.53 -8.45
CA THR A 120 -10.78 17.70 -9.91
C THR A 120 -12.13 17.48 -10.61
N GLU A 121 -13.01 16.67 -10.03
CA GLU A 121 -14.32 16.35 -10.61
C GLU A 121 -15.35 17.45 -10.33
N THR A 122 -15.24 18.12 -9.17
CA THR A 122 -16.13 19.24 -8.81
C THR A 122 -15.90 20.44 -9.75
N GLU A 123 -14.64 20.71 -10.09
CA GLU A 123 -14.26 21.77 -11.03
C GLU A 123 -14.72 21.45 -12.46
N ALA A 124 -14.66 20.17 -12.88
CA ALA A 124 -15.14 19.73 -14.20
C ALA A 124 -16.67 19.81 -14.35
N THR A 125 -17.44 19.58 -13.28
CA THR A 125 -18.91 19.73 -13.28
C THR A 125 -19.38 21.17 -13.07
N ALA A 126 -18.49 22.08 -12.65
CA ALA A 126 -18.82 23.48 -12.38
C ALA A 126 -18.65 24.40 -13.60
N THR A 127 -18.14 23.89 -14.72
CA THR A 127 -18.14 24.59 -16.01
C THR A 127 -19.52 24.48 -16.69
N PRO A 128 -20.27 25.59 -16.86
CA PRO A 128 -21.56 25.61 -17.57
C PRO A 128 -21.40 25.43 -19.09
#